data_AF-X0XW36-F1
#
_entry.id   AF-X0XW36-F1
#
_cell.length_a   1.000
_cell.length_b   1.000
_cell.length_c   1.000
_cell.angle_alpha   90.00
_cell.angle_beta   90.00
_cell.angle_gamma   90.00
#
_symmetry.space_group_name_H-M   'P 1'
#
loop_
_entity.id
_entity.type
_entity.pdbx_description
1 polymer ?
#
loop_
_entity_poly.entity_id
_entity_poly.type
_entity_poly.pdbx_seq_one_letter_code
_entity_poly.pdbx_strand_id
1 'polypeptide(L)'
;LRERKSDMLNSQELENYMQVLEGMFNENSESSISTMLSEFWNSWHDIANNPSGSPERIALYEHSILISDQFDTLNTDLTQLQTDLTNAMNAGINEINQITSELAQVNSQLVGMETGISIANDLRDKRNTLTSELGQYIDVKGFEQSNGSLSIITAKGCVLVNGNDSYNLVLGGTDGDRIIWESDSGVIAGDLTDNITQGKLGGWLEMRDEIIEKYKLDLNAMAKEFIWSVNQQHSQGVG
;
A
#
# COMPACT_ATOMS: atom_id res chain seq x y z
N LEU A 1 24.75 -4.17 -3.12
CA LEU A 1 24.32 -2.92 -3.78
C LEU A 1 22.85 -2.98 -4.18
N ARG A 2 22.37 -4.05 -4.84
CA ARG A 2 20.94 -4.22 -5.20
C ARG A 2 20.01 -4.32 -3.99
N GLU A 3 20.31 -5.18 -3.02
CA GLU A 3 19.56 -5.31 -1.75
C GLU A 3 19.39 -3.96 -1.04
N ARG A 4 20.49 -3.23 -0.78
CA ARG A 4 20.43 -1.86 -0.22
C ARG A 4 19.59 -0.87 -1.04
N LYS A 5 19.54 -1.01 -2.37
CA LYS A 5 18.72 -0.15 -3.23
C LYS A 5 17.23 -0.51 -3.10
N SER A 6 16.92 -1.81 -3.01
CA SER A 6 15.58 -2.34 -2.77
C SER A 6 15.04 -1.87 -1.41
N ASP A 7 15.86 -1.95 -0.36
CA ASP A 7 15.52 -1.44 0.99
C ASP A 7 15.27 0.08 0.96
N MET A 8 16.16 0.84 0.31
CA MET A 8 16.02 2.29 0.20
C MET A 8 14.72 2.69 -0.53
N LEU A 9 14.35 1.96 -1.58
CA LEU A 9 13.11 2.22 -2.32
C LEU A 9 11.86 1.86 -1.51
N ASN A 10 11.89 0.73 -0.79
CA ASN A 10 10.84 0.42 0.18
C ASN A 10 10.65 1.57 1.18
N SER A 11 11.73 2.02 1.84
CA SER A 11 11.66 3.13 2.80
C SER A 11 11.20 4.45 2.18
N GLN A 12 11.61 4.73 0.94
CA GLN A 12 11.19 5.93 0.22
C GLN A 12 9.69 5.93 -0.09
N GLU A 13 9.14 4.80 -0.55
CA GLU A 13 7.70 4.69 -0.78
C GLU A 13 6.91 4.77 0.54
N LEU A 14 7.37 4.11 1.60
CA LEU A 14 6.80 4.27 2.94
C LEU A 14 6.73 5.74 3.35
N GLU A 15 7.84 6.48 3.23
CA GLU A 15 7.91 7.89 3.58
C GLU A 15 6.92 8.74 2.78
N ASN A 16 6.84 8.54 1.45
CA ASN A 16 5.94 9.29 0.59
C ASN A 16 4.47 9.15 1.02
N TYR A 17 4.02 7.91 1.26
CA TYR A 17 2.65 7.64 1.66
C TYR A 17 2.38 7.98 3.13
N MET A 18 3.40 7.89 3.99
CA MET A 18 3.30 8.37 5.37
C MET A 18 3.06 9.88 5.43
N GLN A 19 3.72 10.67 4.58
CA GLN A 19 3.48 12.11 4.50
C GLN A 19 2.05 12.44 4.07
N VAL A 20 1.48 11.66 3.14
CA VAL A 20 0.06 11.80 2.75
C VAL A 20 -0.85 11.50 3.93
N LEU A 21 -0.58 10.40 4.65
CA LEU A 21 -1.32 10.01 5.84
C LEU A 21 -1.23 11.06 6.95
N GLU A 22 -0.04 11.56 7.25
CA GLU A 22 0.18 12.64 8.24
C GLU A 22 -0.56 13.92 7.86
N GLY A 23 -0.63 14.24 6.55
CA GLY A 23 -1.39 15.36 6.04
C GLY A 23 -2.90 15.27 6.34
N MET A 24 -3.47 14.06 6.37
CA MET A 24 -4.88 13.84 6.73
C MET A 24 -5.14 14.14 8.22
N PHE A 25 -4.17 13.87 9.10
CA PHE A 25 -4.27 14.07 10.54
C PHE A 25 -3.55 15.33 11.03
N ASN A 26 -3.57 16.41 10.22
CA ASN A 26 -2.92 17.65 10.59
C ASN A 26 -3.58 18.31 11.81
N GLU A 27 -2.93 18.22 12.97
CA GLU A 27 -3.42 18.78 14.24
C GLU A 27 -3.45 20.31 14.30
N ASN A 28 -2.82 21.01 13.35
CA ASN A 28 -2.81 22.48 13.32
C ASN A 28 -3.98 23.09 12.53
N SER A 29 -4.90 22.27 11.97
CA SER A 29 -6.08 22.79 11.27
C SER A 29 -7.25 23.01 12.23
N GLU A 30 -8.13 23.96 11.88
CA GLU A 30 -9.42 24.14 12.57
C GLU A 30 -10.32 22.89 12.44
N SER A 31 -10.06 22.07 11.41
CA SER A 31 -10.74 20.80 11.18
C SER A 31 -10.09 19.60 11.89
N SER A 32 -9.07 19.80 12.74
CA SER A 32 -8.47 18.69 13.47
C SER A 32 -9.49 18.08 14.43
N ILE A 33 -9.42 16.77 14.61
CA ILE A 33 -10.39 16.07 15.48
C ILE A 33 -10.29 16.59 16.92
N SER A 34 -9.09 16.95 17.39
CA SER A 34 -8.88 17.54 18.72
C SER A 34 -9.58 18.88 18.89
N THR A 35 -9.53 19.76 17.88
CA THR A 35 -10.23 21.04 17.86
C THR A 35 -11.74 20.82 17.85
N MET A 36 -12.24 19.99 16.93
CA MET A 36 -13.67 19.71 16.81
C MET A 36 -14.26 19.05 18.08
N LEU A 37 -13.52 18.12 18.70
CA LEU A 37 -13.90 17.55 20.00
C LEU A 37 -14.00 18.63 21.07
N SER A 38 -13.03 19.54 21.12
CA SER A 38 -13.02 20.64 22.09
C SER A 38 -14.23 21.56 21.92
N GLU A 39 -14.58 21.91 20.68
CA GLU A 39 -15.77 22.72 20.36
C GLU A 39 -17.08 22.01 20.71
N PHE A 40 -17.17 20.72 20.43
CA PHE A 40 -18.30 19.88 20.83
C PHE A 40 -18.49 19.88 22.35
N TRP A 41 -17.43 19.65 23.13
CA TRP A 41 -17.50 19.64 24.59
C TRP A 41 -17.80 21.03 25.18
N ASN A 42 -17.27 22.10 24.58
CA ASN A 42 -17.61 23.47 24.97
C ASN A 42 -19.10 23.74 24.76
N SER A 43 -19.69 23.25 23.65
CA SER A 43 -21.13 23.40 23.40
C SER A 43 -21.99 22.67 24.43
N TRP A 44 -21.54 21.49 24.90
CA TRP A 44 -22.17 20.80 26.02
C TRP A 44 -22.09 21.60 27.33
N HIS A 45 -20.95 22.26 27.57
CA HIS A 45 -20.79 23.14 28.73
C HIS A 45 -21.76 24.34 28.68
N ASP A 46 -21.93 24.96 27.52
CA ASP A 46 -22.84 26.08 27.34
C ASP A 46 -24.30 25.69 27.58
N ILE A 47 -24.73 24.51 27.11
CA ILE A 47 -26.05 23.95 27.42
C ILE A 47 -26.19 23.67 28.92
N ALA A 48 -25.16 23.18 29.59
CA ALA A 48 -25.22 22.95 31.03
C ALA A 48 -25.45 24.26 31.80
N ASN A 49 -24.90 25.38 31.31
CA ASN A 49 -25.10 26.71 31.89
C ASN A 49 -26.47 27.33 31.51
N ASN A 50 -27.00 27.04 30.32
CA ASN A 50 -28.31 27.52 29.86
C ASN A 50 -29.15 26.42 29.18
N PRO A 51 -29.78 25.50 29.94
CA PRO A 51 -30.43 24.32 29.37
C PRO A 51 -31.66 24.60 28.48
N SER A 52 -32.32 25.75 28.67
CA SER A 52 -33.45 26.21 27.86
C SER A 52 -33.05 27.07 26.66
N GLY A 53 -31.76 27.34 26.50
CA GLY A 53 -31.21 28.15 25.44
C GLY A 53 -31.35 27.49 24.06
N SER A 54 -32.17 28.08 23.19
CA SER A 54 -32.30 27.60 21.81
C SER A 54 -31.01 27.79 21.00
N PRO A 55 -30.29 28.93 21.10
CA PRO A 55 -29.02 29.10 20.39
C PRO A 55 -27.97 28.04 20.78
N GLU A 56 -27.85 27.73 22.06
CA GLU A 56 -26.88 26.77 22.61
C GLU A 56 -27.18 25.34 22.14
N ARG A 57 -28.47 24.97 22.07
CA ARG A 57 -28.90 23.68 21.49
C ARG A 57 -28.61 23.55 20.00
N ILE A 58 -28.78 24.64 19.24
CA ILE A 58 -28.44 24.68 17.80
C ILE A 58 -26.92 24.53 17.62
N ALA A 59 -26.13 25.27 18.39
CA ALA A 59 -24.67 25.19 18.33
C ALA A 59 -24.15 23.77 18.64
N LEU A 60 -24.68 23.11 19.68
CA LEU A 60 -24.32 21.71 19.95
C LEU A 60 -24.68 20.79 18.78
N TYR A 61 -25.86 20.94 18.20
CA TYR A 61 -26.29 20.13 17.06
C TYR A 61 -25.35 20.31 15.86
N GLU A 62 -24.98 21.55 15.54
CA GLU A 62 -24.05 21.86 14.46
C GLU A 62 -22.66 21.27 14.71
N HIS A 63 -22.07 21.46 15.90
CA HIS A 63 -20.77 20.86 16.21
C HIS A 63 -20.83 19.32 16.28
N SER A 64 -21.98 18.72 16.62
CA SER A 64 -22.18 17.27 16.56
C SER A 64 -22.16 16.74 15.12
N ILE A 65 -22.71 17.49 14.17
CA ILE A 65 -22.63 17.15 12.75
C ILE A 65 -21.19 17.28 12.28
N LEU A 66 -20.52 18.40 12.58
CA LEU A 66 -19.16 18.66 12.12
C LEU A 66 -18.17 17.55 12.54
N ILE A 67 -18.23 17.11 13.80
CA ILE A 67 -17.35 16.03 14.25
C ILE A 67 -17.71 14.68 13.60
N SER A 68 -18.99 14.38 13.39
CA SER A 68 -19.42 13.16 12.70
C SER A 68 -18.91 13.14 11.25
N ASP A 69 -19.10 14.25 10.53
CA ASP A 69 -18.66 14.42 9.16
C ASP A 69 -17.13 14.31 9.05
N GLN A 70 -16.38 14.77 10.05
CA GLN A 70 -14.92 14.65 10.08
C GLN A 70 -14.46 13.21 10.27
N PHE A 71 -15.12 12.42 11.12
CA PHE A 71 -14.84 10.98 11.23
C PHE A 71 -15.09 10.26 9.90
N ASP A 72 -16.20 10.56 9.23
CA ASP A 72 -16.56 9.98 7.94
C ASP A 72 -15.60 10.39 6.83
N THR A 73 -15.15 11.66 6.82
CA THR A 73 -14.16 12.18 5.88
C THR A 73 -12.84 11.45 6.03
N LEU A 74 -12.30 11.33 7.26
CA LEU A 74 -11.05 10.61 7.50
C LEU A 74 -11.13 9.13 7.12
N ASN A 75 -12.25 8.47 7.42
CA ASN A 75 -12.43 7.07 7.02
C ASN A 75 -12.49 6.91 5.48
N THR A 76 -13.11 7.87 4.79
CA THR A 76 -13.16 7.91 3.32
C THR A 76 -11.77 8.13 2.74
N ASP A 77 -11.02 9.09 3.27
CA ASP A 77 -9.66 9.41 2.83
C ASP A 77 -8.69 8.24 3.03
N LEU A 78 -8.75 7.57 4.18
CA LEU A 78 -7.96 6.35 4.44
C LEU A 78 -8.30 5.22 3.46
N THR A 79 -9.59 5.05 3.13
CA THR A 79 -10.03 4.03 2.19
C THR A 79 -9.61 4.36 0.76
N GLN A 80 -9.64 5.64 0.39
CA GLN A 80 -9.10 6.10 -0.89
C GLN A 80 -7.60 5.86 -0.98
N LEU A 81 -6.85 6.10 0.10
CA LEU A 81 -5.41 5.84 0.15
C LEU A 81 -5.08 4.34 -0.04
N GLN A 82 -5.85 3.43 0.57
CA GLN A 82 -5.73 1.99 0.32
C GLN A 82 -6.00 1.63 -1.15
N THR A 83 -6.98 2.29 -1.78
CA THR A 83 -7.31 2.11 -3.20
C THR A 83 -6.17 2.58 -4.10
N ASP A 84 -5.59 3.75 -3.81
CA ASP A 84 -4.49 4.33 -4.57
C ASP A 84 -3.22 3.45 -4.47
N LEU A 85 -2.91 2.93 -3.28
CA LEU A 85 -1.84 1.96 -3.07
C LEU A 85 -2.09 0.65 -3.84
N THR A 86 -3.32 0.15 -3.85
CA THR A 86 -3.69 -1.05 -4.61
C THR A 86 -3.51 -0.83 -6.12
N ASN A 87 -3.87 0.34 -6.63
CA ASN A 87 -3.61 0.73 -8.02
C ASN A 87 -2.11 0.85 -8.32
N ALA A 88 -1.32 1.43 -7.42
CA ALA A 88 0.14 1.50 -7.55
C ALA A 88 0.78 0.11 -7.59
N MET A 89 0.34 -0.80 -6.71
CA MET A 89 0.76 -2.21 -6.71
C MET A 89 0.42 -2.91 -8.02
N ASN A 90 -0.80 -2.72 -8.55
CA ASN A 90 -1.19 -3.31 -9.83
C ASN A 90 -0.28 -2.81 -10.97
N ALA A 91 0.00 -1.50 -11.01
CA ALA A 91 0.91 -0.92 -12.00
C ALA A 91 2.34 -1.47 -11.86
N GLY A 92 2.85 -1.60 -10.63
CA GLY A 92 4.17 -2.18 -10.37
C GLY A 92 4.25 -3.67 -10.74
N ILE A 93 3.18 -4.43 -10.52
CA ILE A 93 3.07 -5.83 -10.97
C ILE A 93 3.12 -5.93 -12.50
N ASN A 94 2.40 -5.04 -13.19
CA ASN A 94 2.45 -5.00 -14.67
C ASN A 94 3.86 -4.70 -15.17
N GLU A 95 4.58 -3.79 -14.53
CA GLU A 95 5.98 -3.50 -14.86
C GLU A 95 6.90 -4.70 -14.59
N ILE A 96 6.73 -5.40 -13.47
CA ILE A 96 7.44 -6.65 -13.17
C ILE A 96 7.23 -7.70 -14.28
N ASN A 97 5.98 -7.88 -14.71
CA ASN A 97 5.63 -8.85 -15.75
C ASN A 97 6.25 -8.48 -17.11
N GLN A 98 6.30 -7.18 -17.44
CA GLN A 98 6.98 -6.70 -18.64
C GLN A 98 8.49 -6.95 -18.57
N ILE A 99 9.13 -6.57 -17.47
CA ILE A 99 10.58 -6.76 -17.28
C ILE A 99 10.97 -8.24 -17.33
N THR A 100 10.19 -9.12 -16.69
CA THR A 100 10.45 -10.57 -16.66
C THR A 100 10.25 -11.22 -18.04
N SER A 101 9.24 -10.78 -18.79
CA SER A 101 9.05 -11.18 -20.20
C SER A 101 10.22 -10.74 -21.08
N GLU A 102 10.70 -9.49 -20.93
CA GLU A 102 11.88 -9.02 -21.66
C GLU A 102 13.15 -9.80 -21.29
N LEU A 103 13.34 -10.14 -20.01
CA LEU A 103 14.46 -10.96 -19.56
C LEU A 103 14.44 -12.35 -20.20
N ALA A 104 13.28 -12.98 -20.29
CA ALA A 104 13.10 -14.25 -20.99
C ALA A 104 13.43 -14.15 -22.49
N GLN A 105 13.05 -13.05 -23.16
CA GLN A 105 13.42 -12.79 -24.55
C GLN A 105 14.93 -12.60 -24.74
N VAL A 106 15.58 -11.83 -23.85
CA VAL A 106 17.03 -11.63 -23.87
C VAL A 106 17.78 -12.94 -23.64
N ASN A 107 17.29 -13.79 -22.73
CA ASN A 107 17.83 -15.14 -22.53
C ASN A 107 17.76 -15.99 -23.81
N SER A 108 16.62 -15.97 -24.50
CA SER A 108 16.43 -16.70 -25.77
C SER A 108 17.44 -16.25 -26.84
N GLN A 109 17.67 -14.94 -26.94
CA GLN A 109 18.67 -14.38 -27.87
C GLN A 109 20.10 -14.75 -27.50
N LEU A 110 20.44 -14.77 -26.20
CA LEU A 110 21.77 -15.15 -25.71
C LEU A 110 22.08 -16.63 -25.95
N VAL A 111 21.12 -17.53 -25.69
CA VAL A 111 21.31 -18.98 -25.91
C VAL A 111 21.42 -19.32 -27.40
N GLY A 112 20.73 -18.58 -28.27
CA GLY A 112 20.77 -18.77 -29.72
C GLY A 112 21.99 -18.19 -30.45
N MET A 113 22.89 -17.47 -29.76
CA MET A 113 24.05 -16.83 -30.38
C MET A 113 25.30 -17.72 -30.34
N GLU A 114 25.71 -18.26 -31.49
CA GLU A 114 26.98 -19.01 -31.63
C GLU A 114 28.18 -18.13 -32.09
N THR A 115 27.99 -16.93 -32.66
CA THR A 115 29.08 -16.28 -33.46
C THR A 115 29.24 -14.75 -33.39
N GLY A 116 28.85 -14.07 -32.31
CA GLY A 116 29.01 -12.60 -32.21
C GLY A 116 29.31 -12.05 -30.81
N ILE A 117 30.60 -11.89 -30.46
CA ILE A 117 31.04 -11.45 -29.11
C ILE A 117 30.45 -10.08 -28.71
N SER A 118 30.38 -9.12 -29.65
CA SER A 118 29.86 -7.76 -29.35
C SER A 118 28.37 -7.78 -29.01
N ILE A 119 27.56 -8.48 -29.82
CA ILE A 119 26.10 -8.53 -29.63
C ILE A 119 25.76 -9.28 -28.33
N ALA A 120 26.51 -10.34 -28.02
CA ALA A 120 26.34 -11.07 -26.75
C ALA A 120 26.65 -10.19 -25.52
N ASN A 121 27.60 -9.26 -25.63
CA ASN A 121 27.89 -8.32 -24.55
C ASN A 121 26.76 -7.29 -24.38
N ASP A 122 26.25 -6.71 -25.47
CA ASP A 122 25.13 -5.76 -25.42
C ASP A 122 23.88 -6.37 -24.77
N LEU A 123 23.59 -7.64 -25.08
CA LEU A 123 22.48 -8.38 -24.47
C LEU A 123 22.70 -8.67 -22.98
N ARG A 124 23.94 -8.99 -22.57
CA ARG A 124 24.27 -9.16 -21.15
C ARG A 124 24.12 -7.85 -20.39
N ASP A 125 24.48 -6.73 -20.99
CA ASP A 125 24.29 -5.41 -20.41
C ASP A 125 22.80 -5.07 -20.29
N LYS A 126 22.00 -5.31 -21.34
CA LYS A 126 20.54 -5.16 -21.26
C LYS A 126 19.94 -6.01 -20.15
N ARG A 127 20.33 -7.29 -20.05
CA ARG A 127 19.90 -8.21 -18.99
C ARG A 127 20.25 -7.69 -17.59
N ASN A 128 21.44 -7.13 -17.42
CA ASN A 128 21.89 -6.57 -16.14
C ASN A 128 21.07 -5.33 -15.74
N THR A 129 20.72 -4.48 -16.71
CA THR A 129 19.84 -3.32 -16.53
C THR A 129 18.44 -3.76 -16.14
N LEU A 130 17.81 -4.65 -16.91
CA LEU A 130 16.49 -5.20 -16.60
C LEU A 130 16.44 -5.86 -15.22
N THR A 131 17.46 -6.63 -14.85
CA THR A 131 17.54 -7.24 -13.50
C THR A 131 17.65 -6.17 -12.41
N SER A 132 18.36 -5.07 -12.69
CA SER A 132 18.47 -3.93 -11.78
C SER A 132 17.17 -3.14 -11.66
N GLU A 133 16.40 -3.03 -12.73
CA GLU A 133 15.06 -2.43 -12.76
C GLU A 133 14.03 -3.30 -12.02
N LEU A 134 14.04 -4.61 -12.25
CA LEU A 134 13.20 -5.57 -11.52
C LEU A 134 13.42 -5.47 -10.00
N GLY A 135 14.68 -5.40 -9.58
CA GLY A 135 15.07 -5.24 -8.18
C GLY A 135 14.65 -3.91 -7.54
N GLN A 136 14.08 -2.97 -8.29
CA GLN A 136 13.46 -1.76 -7.72
C GLN A 136 12.05 -2.04 -7.21
N TYR A 137 11.35 -2.99 -7.81
CA TYR A 137 9.96 -3.30 -7.48
C TYR A 137 9.84 -4.43 -6.45
N ILE A 138 10.70 -5.45 -6.55
CA ILE A 138 10.62 -6.66 -5.73
C ILE A 138 12.03 -7.24 -5.51
N ASP A 139 12.30 -7.82 -4.34
CA ASP A 139 13.57 -8.51 -4.09
C ASP A 139 13.67 -9.82 -4.88
N VAL A 140 14.77 -9.92 -5.64
CA VAL A 140 15.02 -11.01 -6.57
C VAL A 140 16.48 -11.43 -6.57
N LYS A 141 16.69 -12.72 -6.81
CA LYS A 141 18.01 -13.34 -6.99
C LYS A 141 18.12 -13.93 -8.39
N GLY A 142 19.20 -13.58 -9.07
CA GLY A 142 19.52 -14.09 -10.41
C GLY A 142 20.61 -15.17 -10.37
N PHE A 143 20.44 -16.24 -11.14
CA PHE A 143 21.40 -17.34 -11.28
C PHE A 143 21.63 -17.65 -12.75
N GLU A 144 22.89 -17.60 -13.20
CA GLU A 144 23.22 -18.06 -14.56
C GLU A 144 23.21 -19.58 -14.64
N GLN A 145 22.55 -20.11 -15.67
CA GLN A 145 22.52 -21.53 -15.98
C GLN A 145 23.71 -21.94 -16.87
N SER A 146 23.95 -23.25 -16.99
CA SER A 146 25.05 -23.79 -17.80
C SER A 146 24.95 -23.46 -19.30
N ASN A 147 23.74 -23.19 -19.80
CA ASN A 147 23.50 -22.75 -21.18
C ASN A 147 23.67 -21.23 -21.38
N GLY A 148 24.03 -20.47 -20.33
CA GLY A 148 24.21 -19.02 -20.37
C GLY A 148 22.94 -18.19 -20.15
N SER A 149 21.76 -18.82 -20.03
CA SER A 149 20.52 -18.14 -19.66
C SER A 149 20.48 -17.76 -18.17
N LEU A 150 19.67 -16.78 -17.81
CA LEU A 150 19.49 -16.31 -16.44
C LEU A 150 18.16 -16.78 -15.86
N SER A 151 18.20 -17.50 -14.73
CA SER A 151 17.02 -17.72 -13.88
C SER A 151 16.87 -16.59 -12.88
N ILE A 152 15.64 -16.17 -12.61
CA ILE A 152 15.31 -15.18 -11.58
C ILE A 152 14.26 -15.75 -10.65
N ILE A 153 14.53 -15.66 -9.35
CA ILE A 153 13.62 -16.08 -8.29
C ILE A 153 13.41 -14.96 -7.27
N THR A 154 12.24 -14.93 -6.64
CA THR A 154 11.97 -14.04 -5.49
C THR A 154 12.70 -14.52 -4.23
N ALA A 155 12.72 -13.69 -3.19
CA ALA A 155 13.37 -13.99 -1.91
C ALA A 155 12.98 -15.36 -1.28
N LYS A 156 11.72 -15.79 -1.41
CA LYS A 156 11.23 -17.10 -0.92
C LYS A 156 11.17 -18.20 -1.98
N GLY A 157 11.76 -17.97 -3.16
CA GLY A 157 12.04 -19.03 -4.15
C GLY A 157 11.01 -19.20 -5.26
N CYS A 158 10.09 -18.26 -5.45
CA CYS A 158 9.16 -18.30 -6.59
C CYS A 158 9.87 -17.84 -7.86
N VAL A 159 9.71 -18.61 -8.93
CA VAL A 159 10.45 -18.40 -10.17
C VAL A 159 9.74 -17.35 -11.02
N LEU A 160 10.39 -16.24 -11.34
CA LEU A 160 9.85 -15.21 -12.24
C LEU A 160 10.38 -15.37 -13.66
N VAL A 161 11.60 -15.88 -13.82
CA VAL A 161 12.20 -16.19 -15.13
C VAL A 161 12.95 -17.51 -15.03
N ASN A 162 12.75 -18.40 -15.99
CA ASN A 162 13.50 -19.65 -16.11
C ASN A 162 13.91 -19.89 -17.55
N GLY A 163 15.17 -19.60 -17.89
CA GLY A 163 15.60 -19.70 -19.27
C GLY A 163 14.80 -18.75 -20.16
N ASN A 164 14.03 -19.31 -21.09
CA ASN A 164 13.23 -18.55 -22.06
C ASN A 164 11.77 -18.34 -21.62
N ASP A 165 11.41 -18.80 -20.43
CA ASP A 165 10.07 -18.69 -19.88
C ASP A 165 10.01 -17.60 -18.81
N SER A 166 8.90 -16.88 -18.75
CA SER A 166 8.59 -15.87 -17.71
C SER A 166 7.26 -16.21 -17.04
N TYR A 167 7.16 -15.95 -15.74
CA TYR A 167 5.97 -16.25 -14.94
C TYR A 167 5.42 -14.96 -14.34
N ASN A 168 4.11 -14.79 -14.41
CA ASN A 168 3.46 -13.54 -14.04
C ASN A 168 3.12 -13.49 -12.55
N LEU A 169 3.09 -12.27 -12.04
CA LEU A 169 2.39 -11.92 -10.81
C LEU A 169 1.05 -11.28 -11.17
N VAL A 170 0.04 -11.48 -10.33
CA VAL A 170 -1.27 -10.82 -10.45
C VAL A 170 -1.75 -10.37 -9.09
N LEU A 171 -2.59 -9.33 -9.06
CA LEU A 171 -3.40 -9.06 -7.88
C LEU A 171 -4.57 -10.04 -7.85
N GLY A 172 -4.77 -10.68 -6.70
CA GLY A 172 -5.85 -11.60 -6.42
C GLY A 172 -6.46 -11.36 -5.04
N GLY A 173 -7.23 -12.32 -4.56
CA GLY A 173 -7.96 -12.20 -3.30
C GLY A 173 -9.18 -11.30 -3.40
N THR A 174 -9.63 -10.74 -2.27
CA THR A 174 -10.78 -9.83 -2.22
C THR A 174 -10.26 -8.41 -2.32
N ASP A 175 -10.76 -7.63 -3.27
CA ASP A 175 -10.33 -6.25 -3.52
C ASP A 175 -8.83 -6.09 -3.88
N GLY A 176 -8.17 -7.15 -4.34
CA GLY A 176 -6.75 -7.09 -4.73
C GLY A 176 -5.79 -7.10 -3.54
N ASP A 177 -6.21 -7.67 -2.40
CA ASP A 177 -5.39 -7.77 -1.19
C ASP A 177 -4.18 -8.72 -1.34
N ARG A 178 -4.22 -9.65 -2.31
CA ARG A 178 -3.15 -10.64 -2.48
C ARG A 178 -2.29 -10.44 -3.71
N ILE A 179 -0.98 -10.68 -3.60
CA ILE A 179 -0.08 -10.82 -4.75
C ILE A 179 0.10 -12.31 -5.03
N ILE A 180 -0.42 -12.76 -6.15
CA ILE A 180 -0.45 -14.16 -6.54
C ILE A 180 0.57 -14.44 -7.64
N TRP A 181 1.30 -15.54 -7.51
CA TRP A 181 2.13 -16.06 -8.59
C TRP A 181 1.34 -17.02 -9.48
N GLU A 182 1.35 -16.76 -10.79
CA GLU A 182 0.66 -17.57 -11.79
C GLU A 182 1.65 -18.34 -12.65
N SER A 183 1.41 -19.65 -12.80
CA SER A 183 2.08 -20.47 -13.81
C SER A 183 1.37 -20.39 -15.16
N ASP A 184 2.10 -20.63 -16.26
CA ASP A 184 1.56 -20.70 -17.63
C ASP A 184 0.38 -21.69 -17.81
N SER A 185 0.21 -22.62 -16.86
CA SER A 185 -0.90 -23.58 -16.86
C SER A 185 -2.20 -23.05 -16.27
N GLY A 186 -2.22 -21.79 -15.78
CA GLY A 186 -3.35 -21.22 -15.03
C GLY A 186 -3.54 -21.85 -13.65
N VAL A 187 -2.64 -22.74 -13.23
CA VAL A 187 -2.56 -23.23 -11.86
C VAL A 187 -1.89 -22.12 -11.04
N ILE A 188 -2.70 -21.43 -10.24
CA ILE A 188 -2.24 -20.51 -9.20
C ILE A 188 -1.29 -21.28 -8.30
N ALA A 189 -0.04 -20.81 -8.17
CA ALA A 189 0.90 -21.42 -7.25
C ALA A 189 1.43 -20.38 -6.27
N GLY A 190 0.73 -20.28 -5.15
CA GLY A 190 1.20 -19.58 -3.97
C GLY A 190 0.83 -18.11 -3.92
N ASP A 191 0.35 -17.72 -2.76
CA ASP A 191 0.24 -16.34 -2.31
C ASP A 191 1.64 -15.85 -1.90
N LEU A 192 2.06 -14.70 -2.44
CA LEU A 192 3.36 -14.08 -2.19
C LEU A 192 3.27 -12.84 -1.31
N THR A 193 2.09 -12.40 -0.88
CA THR A 193 1.90 -11.15 -0.13
C THR A 193 2.87 -11.04 1.05
N ASP A 194 2.89 -12.04 1.94
CA ASP A 194 3.74 -12.05 3.15
C ASP A 194 5.23 -12.30 2.86
N ASN A 195 5.60 -12.48 1.59
CA ASN A 195 6.96 -12.77 1.16
C ASN A 195 7.64 -11.56 0.54
N ILE A 196 6.88 -10.53 0.20
CA ILE A 196 7.35 -9.32 -0.46
C ILE A 196 7.52 -8.24 0.61
N THR A 197 8.74 -8.12 1.12
CA THR A 197 9.08 -7.20 2.23
C THR A 197 10.04 -6.09 1.82
N GLN A 198 10.40 -6.02 0.53
CA GLN A 198 11.39 -5.08 0.01
C GLN A 198 10.97 -4.58 -1.37
N GLY A 199 11.66 -3.53 -1.84
CA GLY A 199 11.32 -2.83 -3.07
C GLY A 199 10.03 -2.04 -2.92
N LYS A 200 9.59 -1.42 -4.01
CA LYS A 200 8.36 -0.63 -4.01
C LYS A 200 7.13 -1.43 -3.56
N LEU A 201 6.98 -2.68 -4.05
CA LEU A 201 5.84 -3.52 -3.66
C LEU A 201 5.80 -3.78 -2.15
N GLY A 202 6.95 -4.05 -1.53
CA GLY A 202 7.00 -4.26 -0.08
C GLY A 202 6.57 -3.01 0.69
N GLY A 203 6.99 -1.83 0.25
CA GLY A 203 6.60 -0.56 0.90
C GLY A 203 5.10 -0.29 0.75
N TRP A 204 4.54 -0.52 -0.43
CA TRP A 204 3.10 -0.33 -0.64
C TRP A 204 2.25 -1.34 0.14
N LEU A 205 2.68 -2.60 0.25
CA LEU A 205 2.03 -3.61 1.08
C LEU A 205 2.04 -3.21 2.56
N GLU A 206 3.21 -2.87 3.10
CA GLU A 206 3.35 -2.46 4.51
C GLU A 206 2.49 -1.21 4.82
N MET A 207 2.47 -0.20 3.93
CA MET A 207 1.58 0.95 4.10
C MET A 207 0.10 0.54 4.12
N ARG A 208 -0.34 -0.26 3.15
CA ARG A 208 -1.76 -0.60 2.97
C ARG A 208 -2.28 -1.51 4.08
N ASP A 209 -1.52 -2.57 4.38
CA ASP A 209 -1.99 -3.72 5.15
C ASP A 209 -1.65 -3.61 6.64
N GLU A 210 -0.59 -2.87 7.00
CA GLU A 210 -0.21 -2.69 8.40
C GLU A 210 -0.52 -1.29 8.89
N ILE A 211 0.02 -0.27 8.21
CA ILE A 211 -0.01 1.10 8.72
C ILE A 211 -1.40 1.70 8.59
N ILE A 212 -1.96 1.77 7.39
CA ILE A 212 -3.28 2.39 7.16
C ILE A 212 -4.38 1.57 7.86
N GLU A 213 -4.29 0.25 7.85
CA GLU A 213 -5.26 -0.60 8.55
C GLU A 213 -5.27 -0.30 10.05
N LYS A 214 -4.10 -0.13 10.68
CA LYS A 214 -4.01 0.29 12.08
C LYS A 214 -4.67 1.66 12.30
N TYR A 215 -4.42 2.65 11.45
CA TYR A 215 -5.06 3.97 11.57
C TYR A 215 -6.58 3.89 11.43
N LYS A 216 -7.08 3.06 10.51
CA LYS A 216 -8.53 2.81 10.37
C LYS A 216 -9.10 2.16 11.63
N LEU A 217 -8.42 1.19 12.22
CA LEU A 217 -8.84 0.54 13.46
C LEU A 217 -8.89 1.53 14.63
N ASP A 218 -7.84 2.35 14.78
CA ASP A 218 -7.75 3.36 15.85
C ASP A 218 -8.83 4.45 15.69
N LEU A 219 -9.05 4.95 14.46
CA LEU A 219 -10.12 5.91 14.16
C LEU A 219 -11.51 5.33 14.49
N ASN A 220 -11.77 4.09 14.06
CA ASN A 220 -13.03 3.41 14.34
C ASN A 220 -13.24 3.15 15.83
N ALA A 221 -12.18 2.80 16.57
CA ALA A 221 -12.25 2.64 18.02
C ALA A 221 -12.61 3.97 18.68
N MET A 222 -11.94 5.06 18.28
CA MET A 222 -12.23 6.39 18.82
C MET A 222 -13.68 6.83 18.53
N ALA A 223 -14.15 6.64 17.30
CA ALA A 223 -15.53 6.95 16.93
C ALA A 223 -16.54 6.13 17.75
N LYS A 224 -16.30 4.82 17.92
CA LYS A 224 -17.17 3.95 18.74
C LYS A 224 -17.23 4.39 20.19
N GLU A 225 -16.09 4.67 20.82
CA GLU A 225 -16.04 5.13 22.20
C GLU A 225 -16.70 6.50 22.38
N PHE A 226 -16.53 7.42 21.41
CA PHE A 226 -17.21 8.71 21.40
C PHE A 226 -18.73 8.55 21.34
N ILE A 227 -19.22 7.78 20.36
CA ILE A 227 -20.66 7.48 20.20
C ILE A 227 -21.23 6.84 21.46
N TRP A 228 -20.53 5.83 22.01
CA TRP A 228 -20.98 5.13 23.21
C TRP A 228 -21.05 6.06 24.42
N SER A 229 -20.01 6.85 24.66
CA SER A 229 -19.93 7.77 25.81
C SER A 229 -21.04 8.82 25.76
N VAL A 230 -21.26 9.43 24.60
CA VAL A 230 -22.32 10.44 24.40
C VAL A 230 -23.69 9.80 24.58
N ASN A 231 -23.96 8.66 23.93
CA ASN A 231 -25.26 7.99 24.04
C ASN A 231 -25.56 7.49 25.45
N GLN A 232 -24.55 6.96 26.15
CA GLN A 232 -24.67 6.51 27.52
C GLN A 232 -25.12 7.65 28.44
N GLN A 233 -24.49 8.82 28.33
CA GLN A 233 -24.83 9.97 29.16
C GLN A 233 -26.17 10.59 28.75
N HIS A 234 -26.41 10.75 27.45
CA HIS A 234 -27.63 11.35 26.92
C HIS A 234 -28.88 10.51 27.24
N SER A 235 -28.77 9.17 27.22
CA SER A 235 -29.87 8.26 27.56
C SER A 235 -30.33 8.33 29.03
N GLN A 236 -29.49 8.85 29.91
CA GLN A 236 -29.82 9.08 31.33
C GLN A 236 -30.48 10.44 31.57
N GLY A 237 -30.41 11.33 30.57
CA GLY A 237 -31.06 12.62 30.60
C GLY A 237 -32.57 12.52 30.38
N VAL A 238 -33.27 13.60 30.72
CA VAL A 238 -34.64 13.85 30.28
C VAL A 238 -34.60 15.03 29.31
N GLY A 239 -35.17 14.82 28.12
CA GLY A 239 -35.27 15.82 27.04
C GLY A 239 -36.62 16.49 27.03
#